data_AF-A0A3B9FJV0-F1
#
_entry.id   AF-A0A3B9FJV0-F1
#
_cell.length_a   1.000
_cell.length_b   1.000
_cell.length_c   1.000
_cell.angle_alpha   90.00
_cell.angle_beta   90.00
_cell.angle_gamma   90.00
#
_symmetry.space_group_name_H-M   'P 1'
#
loop_
_entity.id
_entity.type
_entity.pdbx_description
1 polymer ?
#
loop_
_entity_poly.entity_id
_entity_poly.type
_entity_poly.pdbx_seq_one_letter_code
_entity_poly.pdbx_strand_id
1 'polypeptide(L)'
;MYHRRRRDWRDDRDLIEEIAGIVNKLDGPYDYYEPSTLAYREKIKAFREKGYDMNKEAYFLAMWVREQLSELARQQGSYDLRVHPLAFPDDLDQVIAGIERKTTRNEIEKKEEISLSSLFPDSQLRNFARERMDVLHRGDLHSYLASLVAKERDSLVGNSASIMDLIHICEHKLSLRNIDFLKRFEVGETDLWVPEWALGIEVRTTWDPD
;
A
#
# COMPACT_ATOMS: atom_id res chain seq x y z
N MET A 1 -4.42 2.65 -16.67
CA MET A 1 -4.79 2.75 -15.25
C MET A 1 -4.64 1.39 -14.56
N TYR A 2 -3.63 1.21 -13.71
CA TYR A 2 -3.55 0.04 -12.83
C TYR A 2 -4.27 0.39 -11.53
N HIS A 3 -5.47 -0.17 -11.31
CA HIS A 3 -6.01 -0.23 -9.96
C HIS A 3 -5.04 -1.02 -9.09
N ARG A 4 -4.50 -0.42 -8.01
CA ARG A 4 -3.72 -1.17 -7.04
C ARG A 4 -4.66 -2.21 -6.43
N ARG A 5 -4.47 -3.49 -6.82
CA ARG A 5 -5.32 -4.60 -6.37
C ARG A 5 -5.48 -4.53 -4.86
N ARG A 6 -6.72 -4.53 -4.36
CA ARG A 6 -6.97 -4.93 -2.96
C ARG A 6 -6.29 -6.28 -2.79
N ARG A 7 -5.44 -6.42 -1.75
CA ARG A 7 -4.66 -7.64 -1.49
C ARG A 7 -5.61 -8.83 -1.57
N ASP A 8 -5.49 -9.57 -2.66
CA ASP A 8 -6.34 -10.72 -2.93
C ASP A 8 -5.74 -11.87 -2.13
N TRP A 9 -6.58 -12.69 -1.48
CA TRP A 9 -6.07 -13.91 -0.83
C TRP A 9 -5.36 -14.81 -1.85
N ARG A 10 -5.67 -14.66 -3.15
CA ARG A 10 -4.93 -15.28 -4.25
C ARG A 10 -3.46 -14.85 -4.30
N ASP A 11 -3.14 -13.59 -4.02
CA ASP A 11 -1.75 -13.11 -3.98
C ASP A 11 -0.99 -13.75 -2.78
N ASP A 12 -1.68 -14.00 -1.65
CA ASP A 12 -1.12 -14.72 -0.51
C ASP A 12 -0.90 -16.21 -0.83
N ARG A 13 -1.89 -16.84 -1.46
CA ARG A 13 -1.78 -18.22 -1.94
C ARG A 13 -0.62 -18.37 -2.91
N ASP A 14 -0.56 -17.53 -3.95
CA ASP A 14 0.41 -17.67 -5.03
C ASP A 14 1.84 -17.54 -4.50
N LEU A 15 2.08 -16.61 -3.57
CA LEU A 15 3.37 -16.48 -2.88
C LEU A 15 3.74 -17.72 -2.07
N ILE A 16 2.80 -18.24 -1.26
CA ILE A 16 3.03 -19.44 -0.44
C ILE A 16 3.28 -20.66 -1.33
N GLU A 17 2.53 -20.81 -2.41
CA GLU A 17 2.64 -21.92 -3.35
C GLU A 17 3.92 -21.86 -4.17
N GLU A 18 4.39 -20.67 -4.54
CA GLU A 18 5.69 -20.49 -5.19
C GLU A 18 6.83 -21.02 -4.31
N ILE A 19 6.85 -20.63 -3.03
CA ILE A 19 7.84 -21.12 -2.08
C ILE A 19 7.69 -22.62 -1.87
N ALA A 20 6.47 -23.13 -1.69
CA ALA A 20 6.23 -24.57 -1.59
C ALA A 20 6.75 -25.32 -2.82
N GLY A 21 6.64 -24.75 -4.02
CA GLY A 21 7.19 -25.29 -5.25
C GLY A 21 8.71 -25.42 -5.24
N ILE A 22 9.41 -24.48 -4.61
CA ILE A 22 10.88 -24.51 -4.45
C ILE A 22 11.28 -25.50 -3.35
N VAL A 23 10.59 -25.43 -2.20
CA VAL A 23 10.85 -26.28 -1.02
C VAL A 23 10.66 -27.76 -1.34
N ASN A 24 9.76 -28.13 -2.26
CA ASN A 24 9.51 -29.52 -2.62
C ASN A 24 10.50 -30.09 -3.67
N LYS A 25 11.43 -29.29 -4.21
CA LYS A 25 12.44 -29.78 -5.14
C LYS A 25 13.52 -30.57 -4.41
N LEU A 26 13.82 -31.76 -4.90
CA LEU A 26 14.87 -32.64 -4.35
C LEU A 26 16.29 -32.07 -4.56
N ASP A 27 16.47 -31.29 -5.62
CA ASP A 27 17.71 -30.58 -5.98
C ASP A 27 17.63 -29.08 -5.61
N GLY A 28 16.70 -28.71 -4.74
CA GLY A 28 16.49 -27.34 -4.29
C GLY A 28 17.44 -26.89 -3.19
N PRO A 29 17.37 -25.60 -2.80
CA PRO A 29 18.22 -25.04 -1.75
C PRO A 29 17.78 -25.42 -0.32
N TYR A 30 16.76 -26.26 -0.18
CA TYR A 30 16.21 -26.71 1.11
C TYR A 30 16.54 -28.18 1.34
N ASP A 31 16.99 -28.54 2.53
CA ASP A 31 17.16 -29.94 2.91
C ASP A 31 15.79 -30.60 3.07
N TYR A 32 15.58 -31.65 2.28
CA TYR A 32 14.30 -32.36 2.22
C TYR A 32 13.86 -32.96 3.57
N TYR A 33 14.81 -33.30 4.44
CA TYR A 33 14.55 -33.96 5.72
C TYR A 33 14.66 -33.01 6.93
N GLU A 34 14.99 -31.74 6.70
CA GLU A 34 15.08 -30.77 7.78
C GLU A 34 13.71 -30.58 8.46
N PRO A 35 13.64 -30.64 9.80
CA PRO A 35 12.37 -30.53 10.53
C PRO A 35 11.55 -29.28 10.20
N SER A 36 12.21 -28.11 10.08
CA SER A 36 11.57 -26.84 9.74
C SER A 36 10.97 -26.85 8.32
N THR A 37 11.68 -27.45 7.37
CA THR A 37 11.21 -27.68 5.99
C THR A 37 10.01 -28.62 5.95
N LEU A 38 10.02 -29.70 6.73
CA LEU A 38 8.88 -30.62 6.85
C LEU A 38 7.66 -29.93 7.47
N ALA A 39 7.84 -29.17 8.55
CA ALA A 39 6.78 -28.41 9.20
C ALA A 39 6.12 -27.42 8.25
N TYR A 40 6.92 -26.71 7.44
CA TYR A 40 6.40 -25.83 6.39
C TYR A 40 5.54 -26.59 5.37
N ARG A 41 6.02 -27.73 4.87
CA ARG A 41 5.27 -28.57 3.90
C ARG A 41 3.95 -29.08 4.46
N GLU A 42 3.94 -29.54 5.71
CA GLU A 42 2.73 -29.98 6.39
C GLU A 42 1.72 -28.84 6.52
N LYS A 43 2.18 -27.64 6.85
CA LYS A 43 1.34 -26.45 6.94
C LYS A 43 0.71 -26.08 5.60
N ILE A 44 1.47 -26.12 4.52
CA ILE A 44 0.96 -25.83 3.17
C ILE A 44 -0.06 -26.90 2.75
N LYS A 45 0.20 -28.17 3.05
CA LYS A 45 -0.79 -29.24 2.81
C LYS A 45 -2.11 -28.96 3.54
N ALA A 46 -2.05 -28.55 4.81
CA ALA A 46 -3.25 -28.19 5.56
C ALA A 46 -4.00 -26.99 4.95
N PHE A 47 -3.29 -26.00 4.38
CA PHE A 47 -3.94 -24.88 3.67
C PHE A 47 -4.58 -25.28 2.36
N ARG A 48 -3.96 -26.18 1.59
CA ARG A 48 -4.56 -26.74 0.37
C ARG A 48 -5.85 -27.50 0.65
N GLU A 49 -5.90 -28.22 1.78
CA GLU A 49 -7.09 -28.96 2.21
C GLU A 49 -8.21 -28.04 2.73
N LYS A 50 -7.87 -27.03 3.53
CA LYS A 50 -8.84 -26.10 4.16
C LYS A 50 -9.26 -24.94 3.25
N GLY A 51 -8.47 -24.65 2.22
CA GLY A 51 -8.59 -23.44 1.42
C GLY A 51 -7.79 -22.26 2.01
N TYR A 52 -7.40 -21.35 1.12
CA TYR A 52 -6.67 -20.12 1.44
C TYR A 52 -7.61 -18.93 1.69
N ASP A 53 -8.81 -18.96 1.10
CA ASP A 53 -9.81 -17.91 1.29
C ASP A 53 -10.30 -17.90 2.75
N MET A 54 -10.33 -16.72 3.36
CA MET A 54 -10.66 -16.50 4.78
C MET A 54 -9.79 -17.27 5.80
N ASN A 55 -8.67 -17.86 5.38
CA ASN A 55 -7.75 -18.58 6.25
C ASN A 55 -6.75 -17.61 6.90
N LYS A 56 -6.99 -17.27 8.16
CA LYS A 56 -6.15 -16.33 8.93
C LYS A 56 -4.70 -16.79 9.06
N GLU A 57 -4.47 -18.08 9.23
CA GLU A 57 -3.11 -18.62 9.34
C GLU A 57 -2.35 -18.44 8.03
N ALA A 58 -3.00 -18.70 6.88
CA ALA A 58 -2.39 -18.46 5.57
C ALA A 58 -2.07 -16.98 5.35
N TYR A 59 -2.98 -16.08 5.78
CA TYR A 59 -2.76 -14.63 5.71
C TYR A 59 -1.52 -14.19 6.53
N PHE A 60 -1.40 -14.65 7.78
CA PHE A 60 -0.29 -14.30 8.66
C PHE A 60 1.02 -14.97 8.24
N LEU A 61 0.98 -16.20 7.72
CA LEU A 61 2.15 -16.82 7.12
C LEU A 61 2.63 -16.02 5.89
N ALA A 62 1.73 -15.60 5.01
CA ALA A 62 2.08 -14.78 3.85
C ALA A 62 2.63 -13.41 4.25
N MET A 63 2.21 -12.85 5.40
CA MET A 63 2.82 -11.64 5.95
C MET A 63 4.26 -11.89 6.40
N TRP A 64 4.48 -12.95 7.18
CA TRP A 64 5.82 -13.34 7.64
C TRP A 64 6.78 -13.53 6.47
N VAL A 65 6.36 -14.31 5.47
CA VAL A 65 7.16 -14.58 4.26
C VAL A 65 7.59 -13.28 3.60
N ARG A 66 6.67 -12.33 3.37
CA ARG A 66 7.00 -11.05 2.73
C ARG A 66 8.00 -10.23 3.53
N GLU A 67 7.87 -10.23 4.86
CA GLU A 67 8.82 -9.56 5.75
C GLU A 67 10.22 -10.16 5.58
N GLN A 68 10.33 -11.49 5.62
CA GLN A 68 11.61 -12.19 5.42
C GLN A 68 12.22 -11.95 4.04
N LEU A 69 11.41 -11.99 2.97
CA LEU A 69 11.88 -11.68 1.61
C LEU A 69 12.34 -10.22 1.48
N SER A 70 11.66 -9.29 2.15
CA SER A 70 12.06 -7.87 2.17
C SER A 70 13.37 -7.67 2.92
N GLU A 71 13.59 -8.39 4.01
CA GLU A 71 14.85 -8.39 4.76
C GLU A 71 16.00 -8.94 3.92
N LEU A 72 15.80 -10.08 3.25
CA LEU A 72 16.78 -10.67 2.32
C LEU A 72 17.12 -9.71 1.18
N ALA A 73 16.11 -9.09 0.56
CA ALA A 73 16.30 -8.10 -0.49
C ALA A 73 17.16 -6.91 -0.03
N ARG A 74 16.91 -6.41 1.18
CA ARG A 74 17.66 -5.29 1.76
C ARG A 74 19.12 -5.66 2.06
N GLN A 75 19.37 -6.89 2.51
CA GLN A 75 20.73 -7.34 2.85
C GLN A 75 21.58 -7.64 1.61
N GLN A 76 20.97 -8.22 0.57
CA GLN A 76 21.70 -8.77 -0.58
C GLN A 76 21.57 -7.94 -1.86
N GLY A 77 20.69 -6.92 -1.89
CA GLY A 77 20.44 -6.04 -3.03
C GLY A 77 19.69 -6.72 -4.20
N SER A 78 19.94 -8.01 -4.43
CA SER A 78 19.22 -8.91 -5.32
C SER A 78 19.10 -10.26 -4.62
N TYR A 79 17.91 -10.86 -4.62
CA TYR A 79 17.69 -12.20 -4.07
C TYR A 79 16.95 -13.07 -5.09
N ASP A 80 17.27 -14.37 -5.09
CA ASP A 80 16.64 -15.42 -5.89
C ASP A 80 16.42 -16.61 -4.94
N LEU A 81 15.16 -16.96 -4.69
CA LEU A 81 14.79 -18.02 -3.75
C LEU A 81 15.29 -19.42 -4.14
N ARG A 82 15.78 -19.58 -5.37
CA ARG A 82 16.43 -20.82 -5.84
C ARG A 82 17.88 -20.92 -5.38
N VAL A 83 18.50 -19.80 -5.00
CA VAL A 83 19.90 -19.70 -4.60
C VAL A 83 20.04 -19.28 -3.13
N HIS A 84 19.13 -18.43 -2.66
CA HIS A 84 19.11 -17.87 -1.32
C HIS A 84 17.88 -18.42 -0.57
N PRO A 85 18.04 -19.54 0.17
CA PRO A 85 16.93 -20.14 0.89
C PRO A 85 16.44 -19.22 2.01
N LEU A 86 15.13 -19.24 2.24
CA LEU A 86 14.49 -18.58 3.37
C LEU A 86 14.63 -19.49 4.59
N ALA A 87 15.19 -18.99 5.69
CA ALA A 87 15.35 -19.79 6.90
C ALA A 87 13.99 -20.01 7.57
N PHE A 88 13.45 -21.24 7.50
CA PHE A 88 12.20 -21.57 8.18
C PHE A 88 12.44 -21.71 9.69
N PRO A 89 11.57 -21.15 10.53
CA PRO A 89 11.65 -21.32 11.97
C PRO A 89 11.26 -22.74 12.36
N ASP A 90 11.81 -23.21 13.47
CA ASP A 90 11.50 -24.54 14.02
C ASP A 90 10.02 -24.66 14.44
N ASP A 91 9.42 -23.56 14.93
CA ASP A 91 8.01 -23.49 15.32
C ASP A 91 7.27 -22.43 14.50
N LEU A 92 6.76 -22.87 13.35
CA LEU A 92 6.02 -22.01 12.42
C LEU A 92 4.69 -21.52 13.03
N ASP A 93 4.06 -22.32 13.89
CA ASP A 93 2.80 -21.97 14.54
C ASP A 93 2.98 -20.83 15.55
N GLN A 94 4.07 -20.88 16.32
CA GLN A 94 4.44 -19.79 17.22
C GLN A 94 4.72 -18.50 16.44
N VAL A 95 5.37 -18.57 15.28
CA VAL A 95 5.61 -17.41 14.42
C VAL A 95 4.30 -16.83 13.90
N ILE A 96 3.41 -17.66 13.35
CA ILE A 96 2.09 -17.24 12.86
C ILE A 96 1.28 -16.57 13.97
N ALA A 97 1.19 -17.21 15.14
CA ALA A 97 0.50 -16.67 16.31
C ALA A 97 1.17 -15.37 16.81
N GLY A 98 2.50 -15.27 16.71
CA GLY A 98 3.26 -14.08 17.03
C GLY A 98 2.92 -12.91 16.12
N ILE A 99 2.82 -13.13 14.81
CA ILE A 99 2.40 -12.09 13.86
C ILE A 99 0.94 -11.73 14.04
N GLU A 100 0.06 -12.71 14.26
CA GLU A 100 -1.34 -12.45 14.59
C GLU A 100 -1.42 -11.54 15.81
N ARG A 101 -0.71 -11.87 16.89
CA ARG A 101 -0.64 -11.04 18.10
C ARG A 101 -0.03 -9.69 17.84
N LYS A 102 1.05 -9.53 17.06
CA LYS A 102 1.62 -8.22 16.73
C LYS A 102 0.65 -7.37 15.92
N THR A 103 -0.03 -7.97 14.94
CA THR A 103 -0.97 -7.28 14.05
C THR A 103 -2.25 -6.88 14.80
N THR A 104 -2.68 -7.69 15.77
CA THR A 104 -3.85 -7.41 16.62
C THR A 104 -3.52 -6.57 17.87
N ARG A 105 -2.30 -6.67 18.43
CA ARG A 105 -1.78 -5.82 19.52
C ARG A 105 -1.25 -4.48 19.06
N ASN A 106 -1.07 -4.24 17.76
CA ASN A 106 -0.84 -2.89 17.25
C ASN A 106 -2.02 -1.94 17.53
N GLU A 107 -3.15 -2.44 18.07
CA GLU A 107 -4.19 -1.60 18.68
C GLU A 107 -3.92 -1.27 20.18
N ILE A 108 -3.00 -1.95 20.89
CA ILE A 108 -2.95 -1.94 22.37
C ILE A 108 -1.54 -1.81 23.02
N GLU A 109 -0.40 -2.07 22.36
CA GLU A 109 0.92 -1.97 23.03
C GLU A 109 1.57 -0.57 22.96
N LYS A 110 1.51 0.12 24.13
CA LYS A 110 2.29 1.28 24.62
C LYS A 110 2.84 2.25 23.58
N LYS A 111 2.21 3.43 23.51
CA LYS A 111 2.82 4.70 23.07
C LYS A 111 4.24 4.81 23.64
N GLU A 112 5.25 4.59 22.83
CA GLU A 112 6.36 5.54 22.87
C GLU A 112 5.68 6.90 22.65
N GLU A 113 5.86 7.86 23.57
CA GLU A 113 5.42 9.22 23.32
C GLU A 113 6.21 9.74 22.13
N ILE A 114 5.64 9.53 20.94
CA ILE A 114 6.18 10.03 19.70
C ILE A 114 6.23 11.55 19.85
N SER A 115 7.42 12.09 20.06
CA SER A 115 7.60 13.53 20.19
C SER A 115 7.48 14.20 18.83
N LEU A 116 6.87 15.38 18.79
CA LEU A 116 6.81 16.22 17.58
C LEU A 116 8.20 16.51 16.98
N SER A 117 9.24 16.57 17.82
CA SER A 117 10.64 16.73 17.38
C SER A 117 11.21 15.49 16.69
N SER A 118 10.74 14.30 17.04
CA SER A 118 11.09 13.06 16.35
C SER A 118 10.44 12.99 14.96
N LEU A 119 9.15 13.36 14.88
CA LEU A 119 8.38 13.33 13.62
C LEU A 119 8.74 14.45 12.65
N PHE A 120 9.05 15.63 13.17
CA PHE A 120 9.38 16.82 12.38
C PHE A 120 10.72 17.38 12.88
N PRO A 121 11.87 16.84 12.40
CA PRO A 121 13.20 17.31 12.83
C PRO A 121 13.46 18.77 12.44
N ASP A 122 12.94 19.19 11.29
CA ASP A 122 13.00 20.58 10.84
C ASP A 122 12.17 21.52 11.73
N SER A 123 12.76 22.64 12.14
CA SER A 123 12.16 23.55 13.12
C SER A 123 10.98 24.35 12.55
N GLN A 124 11.03 24.73 11.27
CA GLN A 124 9.96 25.47 10.62
C GLN A 124 8.75 24.56 10.38
N LEU A 125 8.98 23.37 9.85
CA LEU A 125 7.95 22.35 9.62
C LEU A 125 7.30 21.91 10.93
N ARG A 126 8.09 21.75 12.00
CA ARG A 126 7.57 21.40 13.33
C ARG A 126 6.68 22.49 13.91
N ASN A 127 7.05 23.76 13.74
CA ASN A 127 6.22 24.88 14.19
C ASN A 127 4.91 24.94 13.41
N PHE A 128 4.98 24.77 12.09
CA PHE A 128 3.80 24.69 11.23
C PHE A 128 2.87 23.51 11.61
N ALA A 129 3.43 22.33 11.87
CA ALA A 129 2.68 21.16 12.33
C ALA A 129 2.02 21.43 13.68
N ARG A 130 2.72 22.07 14.62
CA ARG A 130 2.19 22.44 15.93
C ARG A 130 1.01 23.41 15.81
N GLU A 131 1.16 24.48 15.05
CA GLU A 131 0.09 25.47 14.83
C GLU A 131 -1.16 24.82 14.22
N ARG A 132 -0.99 23.96 13.21
CA ARG A 132 -2.12 23.25 12.59
C ARG A 132 -2.77 22.24 13.53
N MET A 133 -1.98 21.52 14.32
CA MET A 133 -2.44 20.58 15.33
C MET A 133 -3.27 21.31 16.40
N ASP A 134 -2.82 22.46 16.87
CA ASP A 134 -3.53 23.28 17.85
C ASP A 134 -4.88 23.79 17.29
N VAL A 135 -4.86 24.34 16.07
CA VAL A 135 -6.06 24.92 15.44
C VAL A 135 -7.10 23.87 15.06
N LEU A 136 -6.68 22.75 14.47
CA LEU A 136 -7.60 21.78 13.86
C LEU A 136 -7.93 20.60 14.78
N HIS A 137 -7.03 20.30 15.72
CA HIS A 137 -7.09 19.09 16.53
C HIS A 137 -6.86 19.36 18.02
N ARG A 138 -6.95 20.62 18.48
CA ARG A 138 -6.82 21.03 19.89
C ARG A 138 -5.53 20.52 20.55
N GLY A 139 -4.46 20.45 19.77
CA GLY A 139 -3.16 20.00 20.23
C GLY A 139 -2.98 18.47 20.29
N ASP A 140 -3.97 17.69 19.83
CA ASP A 140 -3.85 16.23 19.81
C ASP A 140 -3.06 15.74 18.58
N LEU A 141 -1.84 15.26 18.84
CA LEU A 141 -0.94 14.71 17.84
C LEU A 141 -1.55 13.50 17.12
N HIS A 142 -2.28 12.64 17.84
CA HIS A 142 -2.84 11.44 17.24
C HIS A 142 -3.92 11.80 16.22
N SER A 143 -4.85 12.68 16.58
CA SER A 143 -5.86 13.21 15.65
C SER A 143 -5.25 13.93 14.45
N TYR A 144 -4.15 14.67 14.66
CA TYR A 144 -3.45 15.33 13.56
C TYR A 144 -2.77 14.33 12.60
N LEU A 145 -2.09 13.31 13.10
CA LEU A 145 -1.52 12.26 12.26
C LEU A 145 -2.60 11.46 11.54
N ALA A 146 -3.69 11.13 12.24
CA ALA A 146 -4.84 10.45 11.63
C ALA A 146 -5.46 11.29 10.51
N SER A 147 -5.53 12.61 10.65
CA SER A 147 -6.04 13.50 9.59
C SER A 147 -5.08 13.64 8.41
N LEU A 148 -3.76 13.62 8.65
CA LEU A 148 -2.75 13.57 7.58
C LEU A 148 -2.84 12.26 6.80
N VAL A 149 -2.92 11.13 7.50
CA VAL A 149 -3.08 9.80 6.88
C VAL A 149 -4.41 9.67 6.17
N ALA A 150 -5.50 10.20 6.73
CA ALA A 150 -6.80 10.25 6.07
C ALA A 150 -6.73 11.11 4.80
N LYS A 151 -6.06 12.26 4.84
CA LYS A 151 -5.88 13.12 3.66
C LYS A 151 -5.02 12.45 2.58
N GLU A 152 -3.94 11.77 2.96
CA GLU A 152 -3.13 10.93 2.07
C GLU A 152 -3.97 9.80 1.48
N ARG A 153 -4.69 9.04 2.32
CA ARG A 153 -5.59 7.98 1.89
C ARG A 153 -6.67 8.50 0.97
N ASP A 154 -7.28 9.63 1.26
CA ASP A 154 -8.33 10.24 0.44
C ASP A 154 -7.73 10.81 -0.86
N SER A 155 -6.45 11.20 -0.88
CA SER A 155 -5.70 11.51 -2.11
C SER A 155 -5.32 10.26 -2.92
N LEU A 156 -5.19 9.11 -2.26
CA LEU A 156 -4.81 7.82 -2.87
C LEU A 156 -6.05 7.00 -3.31
N VAL A 157 -7.19 7.18 -2.64
CA VAL A 157 -8.46 6.46 -2.83
C VAL A 157 -9.50 7.33 -3.52
N GLY A 158 -9.53 8.63 -3.22
CA GLY A 158 -10.15 9.59 -4.10
C GLY A 158 -9.40 9.59 -5.42
N ASN A 159 -10.15 9.68 -6.52
CA ASN A 159 -9.54 9.91 -7.83
C ASN A 159 -8.54 11.06 -7.67
N SER A 160 -7.27 10.78 -7.91
CA SER A 160 -6.21 11.78 -7.97
C SER A 160 -6.61 12.74 -9.09
N ALA A 161 -7.36 13.79 -8.71
CA ALA A 161 -8.19 14.60 -9.59
C ALA A 161 -8.96 13.76 -10.63
N SER A 162 -10.23 13.43 -10.35
CA SER A 162 -11.10 12.98 -11.44
C SER A 162 -11.04 13.99 -12.59
N ILE A 163 -11.30 13.58 -13.84
CA ILE A 163 -11.40 14.53 -14.97
C ILE A 163 -12.29 15.72 -14.60
N MET A 164 -13.33 15.46 -13.79
CA MET A 164 -14.20 16.50 -13.22
C MET A 164 -13.49 17.46 -12.26
N ASP A 165 -12.56 17.01 -11.43
CA ASP A 165 -11.78 17.89 -10.55
C ASP A 165 -10.82 18.78 -11.34
N LEU A 166 -10.19 18.25 -12.39
CA LEU A 166 -9.36 19.05 -13.29
C LEU A 166 -10.20 20.08 -14.06
N ILE A 167 -11.38 19.68 -14.55
CA ILE A 167 -12.37 20.59 -15.13
C ILE A 167 -12.76 21.67 -14.11
N HIS A 168 -13.13 21.30 -12.89
CA HIS A 168 -13.50 22.26 -11.83
C HIS A 168 -12.36 23.22 -11.46
N ILE A 169 -11.11 22.75 -11.46
CA ILE A 169 -9.94 23.61 -11.26
C ILE A 169 -9.80 24.60 -12.43
N CYS A 170 -9.95 24.13 -13.68
CA CYS A 170 -9.92 24.98 -14.87
C CYS A 170 -11.02 26.03 -14.83
N GLU A 171 -12.27 25.63 -14.56
CA GLU A 171 -13.42 26.53 -14.38
C GLU A 171 -13.14 27.58 -13.31
N HIS A 172 -12.63 27.18 -12.15
CA HIS A 172 -12.31 28.10 -11.07
C HIS A 172 -11.23 29.12 -11.48
N LYS A 173 -10.20 28.69 -12.21
CA LYS A 173 -9.12 29.57 -12.70
C LYS A 173 -9.60 30.55 -13.79
N LEU A 174 -10.55 30.16 -14.63
CA LEU A 174 -11.18 31.02 -15.63
C LEU A 174 -12.10 32.05 -14.95
N SER A 175 -12.92 31.61 -14.00
CA SER A 175 -13.81 32.48 -13.21
C SER A 175 -13.05 33.52 -12.39
N LEU A 176 -11.91 33.18 -11.80
CA LEU A 176 -11.05 34.14 -11.09
C LEU A 176 -10.54 35.29 -11.98
N ARG A 177 -10.58 35.11 -13.31
CA ARG A 177 -10.17 36.09 -14.30
C ARG A 177 -11.35 36.72 -15.04
N ASN A 178 -12.59 36.45 -14.60
CA ASN A 178 -13.83 36.87 -15.27
C ASN A 178 -13.88 36.44 -16.75
N ILE A 179 -13.40 35.24 -17.06
CA ILE A 179 -13.48 34.68 -18.42
C ILE A 179 -14.70 33.76 -18.50
N ASP A 180 -15.57 34.02 -19.47
CA ASP A 180 -16.75 33.21 -19.75
C ASP A 180 -16.38 31.91 -20.48
N PHE A 181 -17.04 30.81 -20.12
CA PHE A 181 -16.82 29.50 -20.73
C PHE A 181 -18.12 28.70 -20.84
N LEU A 182 -18.17 27.75 -21.78
CA LEU A 182 -19.31 26.85 -22.01
C LEU A 182 -18.92 25.41 -21.66
N LYS A 183 -19.86 24.68 -21.03
CA LYS A 183 -19.73 23.26 -20.69
C LYS A 183 -20.53 22.41 -21.68
N ARG A 184 -19.95 21.28 -22.13
CA ARG A 184 -20.47 20.31 -23.12
C ARG A 184 -20.35 20.74 -24.58
N PHE A 185 -19.35 20.19 -25.26
CA PHE A 185 -19.36 20.04 -26.72
C PHE A 185 -19.27 18.54 -27.08
N GLU A 186 -19.55 18.19 -28.34
CA GLU A 186 -19.86 16.81 -28.77
C GLU A 186 -18.64 15.87 -28.85
N VAL A 187 -18.90 14.59 -29.18
CA VAL A 187 -17.97 13.48 -28.98
C VAL A 187 -16.73 13.59 -29.87
N GLY A 188 -15.58 13.82 -29.24
CA GLY A 188 -14.28 14.10 -29.88
C GLY A 188 -13.74 15.50 -29.60
N GLU A 189 -14.54 16.35 -28.93
CA GLU A 189 -14.28 17.78 -28.85
C GLU A 189 -14.45 18.27 -27.40
N THR A 190 -13.33 18.70 -26.79
CA THR A 190 -13.26 19.80 -25.81
C THR A 190 -14.22 19.78 -24.59
N ASP A 191 -13.66 19.63 -23.38
CA ASP A 191 -14.40 19.69 -22.11
C ASP A 191 -14.93 21.09 -21.77
N LEU A 192 -14.15 22.14 -22.07
CA LEU A 192 -14.52 23.55 -21.88
C LEU A 192 -14.22 24.37 -23.12
N TRP A 193 -15.20 25.11 -23.61
CA TRP A 193 -15.01 26.07 -24.71
C TRP A 193 -14.93 27.49 -24.17
N VAL A 194 -13.88 28.22 -24.56
CA VAL A 194 -13.67 29.63 -24.21
C VAL A 194 -13.89 30.48 -25.47
N PRO A 195 -15.07 31.13 -25.64
CA PRO A 195 -15.42 31.82 -26.87
C PRO A 195 -14.51 33.00 -27.21
N GLU A 196 -14.09 33.76 -26.20
CA GLU A 196 -13.24 34.94 -26.36
C GLU A 196 -11.92 34.61 -27.07
N TRP A 197 -11.40 33.40 -26.85
CA TRP A 197 -10.10 32.96 -27.35
C TRP A 197 -10.19 31.93 -28.47
N ALA A 198 -11.41 31.56 -28.87
CA ALA A 198 -11.68 30.44 -29.76
C ALA A 198 -10.88 29.17 -29.36
N LEU A 199 -10.81 28.90 -28.05
CA LEU A 199 -9.96 27.87 -27.48
C LEU A 199 -10.80 26.74 -26.87
N GLY A 200 -10.49 25.51 -27.26
CA GLY A 200 -10.96 24.32 -26.59
C GLY A 200 -9.95 23.80 -25.57
N ILE A 201 -10.43 23.52 -24.36
CA ILE A 201 -9.67 22.87 -23.30
C ILE A 201 -10.16 21.42 -23.18
N GLU A 202 -9.24 20.47 -23.38
CA GLU A 202 -9.47 19.04 -23.18
C GLU A 202 -8.57 18.55 -22.04
N VAL A 203 -9.16 17.81 -21.11
CA VAL A 203 -8.48 17.24 -19.96
C VAL A 203 -8.17 15.77 -20.24
N ARG A 204 -6.91 15.48 -20.53
CA ARG A 204 -6.42 14.11 -20.74
C ARG A 204 -5.79 13.53 -19.48
N THR A 205 -5.96 12.21 -19.29
CA THR A 205 -5.37 11.45 -18.16
C THR A 205 -4.13 10.66 -18.55
N THR A 206 -3.74 10.68 -19.83
CA THR A 206 -2.57 10.00 -20.38
C THR A 206 -1.84 10.91 -21.38
N TRP A 207 -0.54 10.69 -21.50
CA TRP A 207 0.34 11.34 -22.47
C TRP A 207 0.71 10.31 -23.54
N ASP A 208 -0.23 9.97 -24.42
CA ASP A 208 0.12 9.29 -25.67
C ASP A 208 0.19 10.35 -26.77
N PRO A 209 1.29 10.39 -27.56
CA PRO A 209 1.34 11.23 -28.74
C PRO A 209 0.50 10.57 -29.84
N ASP A 210 -0.52 11.29 -30.31
CA ASP A 210 -1.21 10.99 -31.57
C ASP A 210 -0.23 11.06 -32.76
#